data_AF-A0A7W2I9A3-F1
#
_entry.id   AF-A0A7W2I9A3-F1
#
_cell.length_a   1.000
_cell.length_b   1.000
_cell.length_c   1.000
_cell.angle_alpha   90.00
_cell.angle_beta   90.00
_cell.angle_gamma   90.00
#
_symmetry.space_group_name_H-M   'P 1'
#
loop_
_entity.id
_entity.type
_entity.pdbx_description
1 polymer ?
#
loop_
_entity_poly.entity_id
_entity_poly.type
_entity_poly.pdbx_seq_one_letter_code
_entity_poly.pdbx_strand_id
1 'polypeptide(L)'
;MIDNNHMNRVQLVNQLPLNRIAMKWLDEIYPEAPDQSELAVLTLMRWGLDNHLQFQPKAPHHPDWEQLMYQINLMSEWEPRNAMAFLTNPEDHEGATVLYPSQLAAEPTAEDAAQLLLENLYDAMVATMP
;
A
#
# COMPACT_ATOMS: atom_id res chain seq x y z
N MET A 1 -2.03 6.19 28.95
CA MET A 1 -1.81 7.51 28.35
C MET A 1 -1.55 7.27 26.88
N ILE A 2 -2.39 7.80 26.00
CA ILE A 2 -2.11 7.75 24.55
C ILE A 2 -1.01 8.78 24.30
N ASP A 3 0.10 8.34 23.71
CA ASP A 3 1.22 9.21 23.37
C ASP A 3 0.76 10.26 22.32
N ASN A 4 1.18 11.52 22.47
CA ASN A 4 0.90 12.57 21.48
C ASN A 4 1.40 12.19 20.09
N ASN A 5 2.48 11.40 20.00
CA ASN A 5 2.98 10.85 18.74
C ASN A 5 1.99 9.89 18.09
N HIS A 6 1.32 9.05 18.88
CA HIS A 6 0.31 8.13 18.37
C HIS A 6 -0.94 8.88 17.85
N MET A 7 -1.42 9.89 18.59
CA MET A 7 -2.54 10.74 18.13
C MET A 7 -2.23 11.49 16.83
N ASN A 8 -1.02 12.03 16.70
CA ASN A 8 -0.59 12.73 15.48
C ASN A 8 -0.50 11.79 14.28
N ARG A 9 0.01 10.57 14.49
CA ARG A 9 0.10 9.54 13.44
C ARG A 9 -1.28 9.12 12.94
N VAL A 10 -2.22 8.82 13.85
CA VAL A 10 -3.60 8.44 13.50
C VAL A 10 -4.30 9.54 12.71
N GLN A 11 -4.16 10.80 13.12
CA GLN A 11 -4.73 11.94 12.37
C GLN A 11 -4.16 12.02 10.95
N LEU A 12 -2.86 11.81 10.81
CA LEU A 12 -2.18 11.90 9.53
C LEU A 12 -2.57 10.73 8.60
N VAL A 13 -2.65 9.50 9.12
CA VAL A 13 -3.13 8.31 8.39
C VAL A 13 -4.55 8.53 7.84
N ASN A 14 -5.42 9.15 8.65
CA ASN A 14 -6.82 9.42 8.28
C ASN A 14 -7.00 10.58 7.28
N GLN A 15 -5.97 11.39 7.03
CA GLN A 15 -6.02 12.49 6.07
C GLN A 15 -5.55 12.07 4.66
N LEU A 16 -4.91 10.92 4.51
CA LEU A 16 -4.32 10.48 3.25
C LEU A 16 -5.40 9.88 2.32
N PRO A 17 -5.65 10.47 1.13
CA PRO A 17 -6.78 10.08 0.29
C PRO A 17 -6.78 8.61 -0.14
N LEU A 18 -5.65 8.09 -0.62
CA LEU A 18 -5.54 6.69 -1.05
C LEU A 18 -5.75 5.74 0.14
N ASN A 19 -5.22 6.10 1.31
CA ASN A 19 -5.40 5.33 2.53
C ASN A 19 -6.87 5.24 2.98
N ARG A 20 -7.63 6.33 2.86
CA ARG A 20 -9.06 6.33 3.15
C ARG A 20 -9.86 5.42 2.22
N ILE A 21 -9.47 5.35 0.95
CA ILE A 21 -10.11 4.42 0.00
C ILE A 21 -9.77 2.97 0.37
N ALA A 22 -8.53 2.68 0.75
CA ALA A 22 -8.13 1.35 1.19
C ALA A 22 -8.91 0.86 2.43
N MET A 23 -9.29 1.76 3.35
CA MET A 23 -10.12 1.39 4.51
C MET A 23 -11.45 0.75 4.11
N LYS A 24 -12.09 1.21 3.02
CA LYS A 24 -13.33 0.61 2.52
C LYS A 24 -13.18 -0.90 2.31
N TRP A 25 -12.07 -1.31 1.71
CA TRP A 25 -11.78 -2.71 1.41
C TRP A 25 -11.41 -3.49 2.67
N LEU A 26 -10.73 -2.86 3.62
CA LEU A 26 -10.44 -3.50 4.91
C LEU A 26 -11.70 -3.71 5.75
N ASP A 27 -12.70 -2.83 5.69
CA ASP A 27 -13.98 -3.05 6.38
C ASP A 27 -14.71 -4.30 5.85
N GLU A 28 -14.50 -4.66 4.57
CA GLU A 28 -15.04 -5.89 3.96
C GLU A 28 -14.28 -7.15 4.44
N ILE A 29 -12.96 -7.05 4.63
CA ILE A 29 -12.08 -8.16 5.01
C ILE A 29 -12.07 -8.40 6.53
N TYR A 30 -11.96 -7.31 7.30
CA TYR A 30 -11.82 -7.27 8.76
C TYR A 30 -12.94 -6.40 9.35
N PRO A 31 -14.10 -7.00 9.67
CA PRO A 31 -15.21 -6.27 10.28
C PRO A 31 -14.87 -5.70 11.68
N GLU A 32 -13.83 -6.24 12.31
CA GLU A 32 -13.24 -5.73 13.53
C GLU A 32 -12.14 -4.74 13.17
N ALA A 33 -12.37 -3.46 13.50
CA ALA A 33 -11.58 -2.33 13.03
C ALA A 33 -10.07 -2.58 13.15
N PRO A 34 -9.30 -2.54 12.04
CA PRO A 34 -7.85 -2.65 12.10
C PRO A 34 -7.27 -1.50 12.94
N ASP A 35 -6.08 -1.73 13.50
CA ASP A 35 -5.35 -0.70 14.24
C ASP A 35 -5.19 0.56 13.37
N GLN A 36 -5.85 1.65 13.77
CA GLN A 36 -5.91 2.91 13.02
C GLN A 36 -4.57 3.63 12.93
N SER A 37 -3.52 3.12 13.59
CA SER A 37 -2.16 3.66 13.52
C SER A 37 -1.35 3.16 12.32
N GLU A 38 -1.84 2.10 11.66
CA GLU A 38 -1.25 1.57 10.43
C GLU A 38 -1.96 2.13 9.18
N LEU A 39 -1.19 2.30 8.10
CA LEU A 39 -1.74 2.59 6.80
C LEU A 39 -2.56 1.39 6.29
N ALA A 40 -3.85 1.62 6.05
CA ALA A 40 -4.76 0.67 5.42
C ALA A 40 -4.25 0.13 4.09
N VAL A 41 -3.54 0.95 3.29
CA VAL A 41 -2.91 0.48 2.05
C VAL A 41 -1.88 -0.63 2.30
N LEU A 42 -1.09 -0.54 3.38
CA LEU A 42 -0.09 -1.55 3.73
C LEU A 42 -0.78 -2.82 4.22
N THR A 43 -1.81 -2.68 5.05
CA THR A 43 -2.60 -3.81 5.56
C THR A 43 -3.28 -4.57 4.42
N LEU A 44 -3.86 -3.86 3.45
CA LEU A 44 -4.52 -4.47 2.30
C LEU A 44 -3.53 -5.21 1.40
N MET A 45 -2.33 -4.66 1.20
CA MET A 45 -1.25 -5.34 0.48
C MET A 45 -0.79 -6.62 1.20
N ARG A 46 -0.59 -6.59 2.53
CA ARG A 46 -0.24 -7.81 3.29
C ARG A 46 -1.30 -8.88 3.13
N TRP A 47 -2.57 -8.51 3.29
CA TRP A 47 -3.68 -9.43 3.06
C TRP A 47 -3.65 -10.04 1.66
N GLY A 48 -3.35 -9.24 0.62
CA GLY A 48 -3.20 -9.76 -0.74
C GLY A 48 -2.07 -10.79 -0.89
N LEU A 49 -0.93 -10.55 -0.23
CA LEU A 49 0.18 -11.51 -0.23
C LEU A 49 -0.16 -12.80 0.53
N ASP A 50 -0.83 -12.68 1.68
CA ASP A 50 -1.28 -13.82 2.50
C ASP A 50 -2.30 -14.71 1.77
N ASN A 51 -3.07 -14.14 0.83
CA ASN A 51 -4.01 -14.87 -0.03
C ASN A 51 -3.39 -15.33 -1.36
N HIS A 52 -2.07 -15.24 -1.52
CA HIS A 52 -1.35 -15.67 -2.71
C HIS A 52 -1.84 -15.02 -4.02
N LEU A 53 -2.24 -13.74 -3.97
CA LEU A 53 -2.60 -13.00 -5.18
C LEU A 53 -1.44 -12.97 -6.18
N GLN A 54 -1.69 -13.52 -7.36
CA GLN A 54 -0.68 -13.62 -8.42
C GLN A 54 -0.52 -12.29 -9.13
N PHE A 55 0.71 -11.79 -9.21
CA PHE A 55 1.08 -10.67 -10.05
C PHE A 55 2.00 -11.15 -11.17
N GLN A 56 1.82 -10.62 -12.38
CA GLN A 56 2.62 -11.05 -13.52
C GLN A 56 3.99 -10.39 -13.52
N PRO A 57 5.05 -11.15 -13.86
CA PRO A 57 6.37 -10.58 -13.99
C PRO A 57 6.48 -9.46 -15.03
N LYS A 58 6.74 -8.20 -14.64
CA LYS A 58 6.89 -7.07 -15.60
C LYS A 58 8.35 -6.74 -15.97
N ALA A 59 9.35 -7.21 -15.21
CA ALA A 59 10.78 -6.93 -15.46
C ALA A 59 11.70 -8.14 -15.13
N PRO A 60 12.96 -8.18 -15.66
CA PRO A 60 13.92 -9.26 -15.39
C PRO A 60 14.38 -9.34 -13.91
N HIS A 61 14.45 -8.20 -13.22
CA HIS A 61 14.75 -8.11 -11.79
C HIS A 61 13.45 -7.89 -11.01
N HIS A 62 12.60 -8.92 -11.05
CA HIS A 62 11.29 -8.90 -10.43
C HIS A 62 11.38 -9.08 -8.92
N PRO A 63 10.87 -8.15 -8.09
CA PRO A 63 10.70 -8.47 -6.69
C PRO A 63 9.78 -9.68 -6.52
N ASP A 64 10.24 -10.63 -5.70
CA ASP A 64 9.47 -11.79 -5.31
C ASP A 64 8.56 -11.46 -4.11
N TRP A 65 7.78 -12.46 -3.70
CA TRP A 65 6.85 -12.35 -2.58
C TRP A 65 7.52 -11.92 -1.27
N GLU A 66 8.73 -12.43 -1.00
CA GLU A 66 9.46 -12.14 0.23
C GLU A 66 9.97 -10.70 0.21
N GLN A 67 10.44 -10.23 -0.94
CA GLN A 67 10.89 -8.85 -1.12
C GLN A 67 9.75 -7.84 -1.02
N LEU A 68 8.57 -8.14 -1.57
CA LEU A 68 7.38 -7.30 -1.40
C LEU A 68 6.94 -7.24 0.07
N MET A 69 6.87 -8.38 0.75
CA MET A 69 6.52 -8.44 2.17
C MET A 69 7.53 -7.68 3.04
N TYR A 70 8.82 -7.84 2.76
CA TYR A 70 9.89 -7.09 3.42
C TYR A 70 9.70 -5.58 3.24
N GLN A 71 9.44 -5.13 2.02
CA GLN A 71 9.21 -3.72 1.73
C GLN A 71 7.98 -3.16 2.46
N ILE A 72 6.88 -3.90 2.50
CA ILE A 72 5.67 -3.49 3.24
C ILE A 72 5.96 -3.34 4.73
N ASN A 73 6.70 -4.28 5.31
CA ASN A 73 7.10 -4.22 6.72
C ASN A 73 8.02 -3.03 7.00
N LEU A 74 9.00 -2.77 6.13
CA LEU A 74 9.87 -1.60 6.23
C LEU A 74 9.06 -0.29 6.17
N MET A 75 8.13 -0.17 5.22
CA MET A 75 7.29 1.02 5.07
C MET A 75 6.33 1.24 6.25
N SER A 76 5.95 0.18 6.97
CA SER A 76 5.11 0.30 8.16
C SER A 76 5.80 1.07 9.29
N GLU A 77 7.14 1.05 9.31
CA GLU A 77 7.96 1.78 10.28
C GLU A 77 8.17 3.26 9.88
N TRP A 78 7.87 3.63 8.64
CA TRP A 78 8.08 4.99 8.13
C TRP A 78 7.02 5.97 8.67
N GLU A 79 7.32 7.27 8.50
CA GLU A 79 6.29 8.30 8.55
C GLU A 79 5.26 8.04 7.44
N PRO A 80 3.94 8.05 7.73
CA PRO A 80 2.95 7.62 6.74
C PRO A 80 2.95 8.46 5.45
N ARG A 81 3.38 9.74 5.51
CA ARG A 81 3.55 10.57 4.30
C ARG A 81 4.65 10.04 3.38
N ASN A 82 5.74 9.54 3.94
CA ASN A 82 6.87 9.03 3.17
C ASN A 82 6.51 7.69 2.51
N ALA A 83 5.84 6.81 3.25
CA ALA A 83 5.30 5.56 2.69
C ALA A 83 4.31 5.83 1.55
N MET A 84 3.42 6.81 1.71
CA MET A 84 2.51 7.21 0.64
C MET A 84 3.25 7.81 -0.55
N ALA A 85 4.22 8.69 -0.33
CA ALA A 85 5.00 9.30 -1.39
C ALA A 85 5.74 8.25 -2.24
N PHE A 86 6.30 7.22 -1.59
CA PHE A 86 6.94 6.09 -2.28
C PHE A 86 5.95 5.35 -3.19
N LEU A 87 4.70 5.15 -2.75
CA LEU A 87 3.67 4.49 -3.57
C LEU A 87 3.19 5.38 -4.71
N THR A 88 3.00 6.68 -4.49
CA THR A 88 2.29 7.54 -5.46
C THR A 88 3.20 8.37 -6.35
N ASN A 89 4.50 8.41 -6.06
CA ASN A 89 5.47 9.20 -6.81
C ASN A 89 6.78 8.43 -7.02
N PRO A 90 6.77 7.39 -7.88
CA PRO A 90 8.00 6.78 -8.34
C PRO A 90 8.76 7.83 -9.17
N GLU A 91 9.90 8.30 -8.68
CA GLU A 91 10.72 9.27 -9.40
C GLU A 91 11.05 8.77 -10.82
N ASP A 92 10.68 9.56 -11.83
CA ASP A 92 11.18 9.58 -13.22
C ASP A 92 11.57 8.25 -13.89
N HIS A 93 10.77 7.19 -13.71
CA HIS A 93 10.85 6.01 -14.58
C HIS A 93 9.84 6.11 -15.73
N GLU A 94 10.33 6.03 -16.97
CA GLU A 94 9.46 5.89 -18.16
C GLU A 94 8.55 4.66 -17.99
N GLY A 95 7.25 4.90 -17.82
CA GLY A 95 6.22 3.85 -17.64
C GLY A 95 5.69 3.68 -16.22
N ALA A 96 6.21 4.43 -15.23
CA ALA A 96 5.69 4.36 -13.87
C ALA A 96 4.29 4.99 -13.79
N THR A 97 3.30 4.19 -13.37
CA THR A 97 1.90 4.64 -13.31
C THR A 97 1.64 5.25 -11.94
N VAL A 98 1.26 6.53 -11.91
CA VAL A 98 0.79 7.18 -10.67
C VAL A 98 -0.54 6.57 -10.28
N LEU A 99 -0.60 5.91 -9.11
CA LEU A 99 -1.85 5.39 -8.56
C LEU A 99 -2.68 6.51 -7.92
N TYR A 100 -3.83 6.78 -8.53
CA TYR A 100 -4.82 7.73 -8.04
C TYR A 100 -5.87 7.06 -7.15
N PRO A 101 -6.40 7.75 -6.12
CA PRO A 101 -7.47 7.22 -5.26
C PRO A 101 -8.71 6.74 -6.01
N SER A 102 -9.04 7.36 -7.15
CA SER A 102 -10.18 6.96 -7.97
C SER A 102 -9.98 5.61 -8.67
N GLN A 103 -8.74 5.21 -8.97
CA GLN A 103 -8.46 3.90 -9.56
C GLN A 103 -8.71 2.81 -8.52
N LEU A 104 -8.13 2.96 -7.32
CA LEU A 104 -8.37 2.03 -6.20
C LEU A 104 -9.85 1.95 -5.80
N ALA A 105 -10.60 3.05 -5.91
CA ALA A 105 -12.02 3.08 -5.60
C ALA A 105 -12.90 2.37 -6.65
N ALA A 106 -12.42 2.29 -7.89
CA ALA A 106 -13.13 1.69 -9.01
C ALA A 106 -12.97 0.16 -9.09
N GLU A 107 -12.06 -0.41 -8.30
CA GLU A 107 -11.83 -1.84 -8.29
C GLU A 107 -13.11 -2.61 -7.88
N PRO A 108 -13.40 -3.78 -8.50
CA PRO A 108 -14.63 -4.52 -8.23
C PRO A 108 -14.62 -5.26 -6.89
N THR A 109 -13.46 -5.74 -6.46
CA THR A 109 -13.31 -6.53 -5.23
C THR A 109 -12.10 -6.09 -4.40
N ALA A 110 -12.05 -6.53 -3.15
CA ALA A 110 -10.89 -6.33 -2.30
C ALA A 110 -9.62 -7.05 -2.83
N GLU A 111 -9.78 -8.19 -3.53
CA GLU A 111 -8.69 -8.89 -4.21
C GLU A 111 -8.10 -8.02 -5.32
N ASP A 112 -8.94 -7.46 -6.19
CA ASP A 112 -8.50 -6.57 -7.27
C ASP A 112 -7.82 -5.31 -6.72
N ALA A 113 -8.37 -4.73 -5.64
CA ALA A 113 -7.78 -3.58 -4.96
C ALA A 113 -6.42 -3.88 -4.33
N ALA A 114 -6.27 -5.03 -3.69
CA ALA A 114 -5.00 -5.48 -3.14
C ALA A 114 -3.98 -5.76 -4.24
N GLN A 115 -4.41 -6.40 -5.34
CA GLN A 115 -3.56 -6.64 -6.50
C GLN A 115 -3.06 -5.33 -7.12
N LEU A 116 -3.94 -4.34 -7.34
CA LEU A 116 -3.55 -3.03 -7.86
C LEU A 116 -2.49 -2.35 -6.99
N LEU A 117 -2.66 -2.38 -5.66
CA LEU A 117 -1.69 -1.81 -4.74
C LEU A 117 -0.34 -2.54 -4.78
N LEU A 118 -0.36 -3.87 -4.85
CA LEU A 118 0.85 -4.69 -4.96
C LEU A 118 1.59 -4.46 -6.28
N GLU A 119 0.86 -4.33 -7.39
CA GLU A 119 1.45 -3.96 -8.69
C GLU A 119 2.08 -2.57 -8.65
N ASN A 120 1.43 -1.62 -7.97
CA ASN A 120 1.97 -0.28 -7.82
C ASN A 120 3.22 -0.25 -6.91
N LEU A 121 3.22 -1.02 -5.81
CA LEU A 121 4.40 -1.19 -4.96
C LEU A 121 5.55 -1.82 -5.75
N TYR A 122 5.23 -2.84 -6.54
CA TYR A 122 6.18 -3.50 -7.43
C TYR A 122 6.83 -2.48 -8.39
N ASP A 123 6.02 -1.68 -9.07
CA ASP A 123 6.52 -0.69 -10.05
C ASP A 123 7.41 0.36 -9.34
N ALA A 124 7.04 0.79 -8.12
CA ALA A 124 7.85 1.71 -7.32
C ALA A 124 9.19 1.11 -6.87
N MET A 125 9.22 -0.18 -6.49
CA MET A 125 10.46 -0.87 -6.15
C MET A 125 11.39 -0.97 -7.35
N VAL A 126 10.88 -1.38 -8.52
CA VAL A 126 11.68 -1.47 -9.75
C VAL A 126 12.24 -0.11 -10.14
N ALA A 127 11.43 0.95 -10.04
CA ALA A 127 11.86 2.31 -10.39
C ALA A 127 12.97 2.88 -9.48
N THR A 128 13.14 2.31 -8.28
CA THR A 128 14.13 2.80 -7.29
C THR A 128 15.33 1.87 -7.14
N MET A 129 15.42 0.81 -7.96
CA MET A 129 16.62 -0.04 -8.00
C MET A 129 17.77 0.69 -8.70
N PRO A 130 18.99 0.67 -8.12
CA PRO A 130 20.17 1.36 -8.65
C PRO A 130 20.77 0.71 -9.91
#